data_AF-A0A7K2NV38-F1
#
_entry.id   AF-A0A7K2NV38-F1
#
_cell.length_a   1.000
_cell.length_b   1.000
_cell.length_c   1.000
_cell.angle_alpha   90.00
_cell.angle_beta   90.00
_cell.angle_gamma   90.00
#
_symmetry.space_group_name_H-M   'P 1'
#
loop_
_entity.id
_entity.type
_entity.pdbx_description
1 polymer ?
#
loop_
_entity_poly.entity_id
_entity_poly.type
_entity_poly.pdbx_seq_one_letter_code
_entity_poly.pdbx_strand_id
1 'polypeptide(L)'
;MPARSDDMARQFELDRPRLRAVAYRILGSLGEADDALQEAWLRADRADTSEVGNPSGWLTTVVARVCLNLLRARDTRREEPLDDAARRQPAATGTAADPAEEAQLADEVGIALLIVLDTLGPAERLAFVLHDMFDVPFDDIAAMLDKTPAATRQLASRARRRVRGVPAPEADLPRRRRA
;
A
#
# COMPACT_ATOMS: atom_id res chain seq x y z
N MET A 1 -29.78 -17.91 -6.83
CA MET A 1 -29.54 -17.40 -5.46
C MET A 1 -28.63 -16.18 -5.54
N PRO A 2 -29.17 -14.95 -5.67
CA PRO A 2 -28.38 -13.72 -5.85
C PRO A 2 -27.89 -13.05 -4.55
N ALA A 3 -28.29 -13.53 -3.37
CA ALA A 3 -28.10 -12.82 -2.09
C ALA A 3 -26.64 -12.62 -1.64
N ARG A 4 -25.68 -13.46 -2.03
CA ARG A 4 -24.28 -13.35 -1.55
C ARG A 4 -23.41 -12.36 -2.34
N SER A 5 -23.75 -12.10 -3.61
CA SER A 5 -23.10 -11.02 -4.37
C SER A 5 -23.43 -9.66 -3.73
N ASP A 6 -24.67 -9.50 -3.26
CA ASP A 6 -25.11 -8.32 -2.51
C ASP A 6 -24.43 -8.21 -1.13
N ASP A 7 -24.12 -9.34 -0.47
CA ASP A 7 -23.36 -9.33 0.79
C ASP A 7 -21.90 -8.88 0.56
N MET A 8 -21.24 -9.36 -0.50
CA MET A 8 -19.89 -8.90 -0.86
C MET A 8 -19.90 -7.42 -1.26
N ALA A 9 -20.90 -6.97 -2.03
CA ALA A 9 -21.08 -5.56 -2.38
C ALA A 9 -21.21 -4.67 -1.14
N ARG A 10 -22.08 -5.09 -0.22
CA ARG A 10 -22.29 -4.38 1.05
C ARG A 10 -21.02 -4.33 1.88
N GLN A 11 -20.32 -5.44 2.01
CA GLN A 11 -19.07 -5.47 2.76
C GLN A 11 -17.98 -4.61 2.10
N PHE A 12 -17.90 -4.61 0.78
CA PHE A 12 -16.99 -3.75 0.04
C PHE A 12 -17.24 -2.27 0.34
N GLU A 13 -18.49 -1.83 0.29
CA GLU A 13 -18.83 -0.43 0.60
C GLU A 13 -18.59 -0.08 2.09
N LEU A 14 -18.78 -1.03 3.01
CA LEU A 14 -18.41 -0.85 4.42
C LEU A 14 -16.89 -0.72 4.62
N ASP A 15 -16.09 -1.54 3.93
CA ASP A 15 -14.63 -1.52 4.04
C ASP A 15 -13.97 -0.46 3.14
N ARG A 16 -14.70 0.14 2.18
CA ARG A 16 -14.18 1.06 1.15
C ARG A 16 -13.31 2.18 1.74
N PRO A 17 -13.71 2.90 2.82
CA PRO A 17 -12.85 3.94 3.40
C PRO A 17 -11.49 3.39 3.89
N ARG A 18 -11.50 2.24 4.58
CA ARG A 18 -10.28 1.57 5.05
C ARG A 18 -9.42 1.09 3.89
N LEU A 19 -10.03 0.42 2.90
CA LEU A 19 -9.34 -0.11 1.72
C LEU A 19 -8.72 1.02 0.89
N ARG A 20 -9.41 2.15 0.75
CA ARG A 20 -8.88 3.36 0.08
C ARG A 20 -7.68 3.92 0.83
N ALA A 21 -7.75 4.00 2.16
CA ALA A 21 -6.61 4.45 2.98
C ALA A 21 -5.40 3.51 2.85
N VAL A 22 -5.62 2.19 2.84
CA VAL A 22 -4.57 1.18 2.59
C VAL A 22 -3.93 1.41 1.21
N ALA A 23 -4.75 1.47 0.16
CA ALA A 23 -4.27 1.65 -1.21
C ALA A 23 -3.51 2.97 -1.38
N TYR A 24 -4.01 4.07 -0.77
CA TYR A 24 -3.33 5.36 -0.79
C TYR A 24 -1.96 5.31 -0.11
N ARG A 25 -1.84 4.67 1.05
CA ARG A 25 -0.54 4.51 1.72
C ARG A 25 0.43 3.63 0.94
N ILE A 26 -0.06 2.64 0.20
CA ILE A 26 0.79 1.79 -0.64
C ILE A 26 1.22 2.53 -1.93
N LEU A 27 0.31 3.21 -2.60
CA LEU A 27 0.52 3.76 -3.95
C LEU A 27 1.01 5.21 -3.97
N GLY A 28 0.75 5.96 -2.90
CA GLY A 28 1.11 7.38 -2.76
C GLY A 28 0.27 8.34 -3.61
N SER A 29 -0.82 7.86 -4.22
CA SER A 29 -1.69 8.66 -5.09
C SER A 29 -3.16 8.33 -4.82
N LEU A 30 -3.98 9.37 -4.65
CA LEU A 30 -5.43 9.21 -4.46
C LEU A 30 -6.12 8.64 -5.71
N GLY A 31 -5.71 9.09 -6.90
CA GLY A 31 -6.27 8.59 -8.15
C GLY A 31 -5.99 7.11 -8.36
N GLU A 32 -4.74 6.68 -8.15
CA GLU A 32 -4.42 5.25 -8.27
C GLU A 32 -5.02 4.41 -7.15
N ALA A 33 -5.24 4.98 -5.96
CA ALA A 33 -5.97 4.28 -4.90
C ALA A 33 -7.42 4.00 -5.34
N ASP A 34 -8.08 4.97 -5.98
CA ASP A 34 -9.43 4.80 -6.51
C ASP A 34 -9.48 3.78 -7.65
N ASP A 35 -8.52 3.85 -8.58
CA ASP A 35 -8.39 2.89 -9.68
C ASP A 35 -8.16 1.47 -9.13
N ALA A 36 -7.32 1.33 -8.11
CA ALA A 36 -7.04 0.04 -7.48
C ALA A 36 -8.27 -0.54 -6.78
N LEU A 37 -9.09 0.31 -6.14
CA LEU A 37 -10.36 -0.11 -5.54
C LEU A 37 -11.36 -0.54 -6.60
N GLN A 38 -11.45 0.20 -7.71
CA GLN A 38 -12.31 -0.17 -8.82
C GLN A 38 -11.88 -1.50 -9.44
N GLU A 39 -10.59 -1.71 -9.67
CA GLU A 39 -10.07 -2.98 -10.17
C GLU A 39 -10.33 -4.12 -9.19
N ALA A 40 -10.14 -3.89 -7.88
CA ALA A 40 -10.43 -4.88 -6.85
C ALA A 40 -11.92 -5.25 -6.82
N TRP A 41 -12.82 -4.28 -6.97
CA TRP A 41 -14.25 -4.51 -7.07
C TRP A 41 -14.60 -5.38 -8.28
N LEU A 42 -14.05 -5.07 -9.47
CA LEU A 42 -14.29 -5.86 -10.69
C LEU A 42 -13.76 -7.30 -10.57
N ARG A 43 -12.68 -7.51 -9.81
CA ARG A 43 -12.16 -8.85 -9.51
C ARG A 43 -13.06 -9.59 -8.51
N ALA A 44 -13.63 -8.88 -7.53
CA ALA A 44 -14.58 -9.42 -6.56
C ALA A 44 -15.88 -9.88 -7.20
N ASP A 45 -16.46 -9.04 -8.05
CA ASP A 45 -17.72 -9.32 -8.76
C ASP A 45 -17.63 -10.57 -9.65
N ARG A 46 -16.44 -10.87 -10.19
CA ARG A 46 -16.21 -12.04 -11.06
C ARG A 46 -15.75 -13.29 -10.31
N ALA A 47 -15.35 -13.17 -9.05
CA ALA A 47 -14.84 -14.29 -8.27
C ALA A 47 -16.00 -15.09 -7.66
N ASP A 48 -15.86 -16.41 -7.58
CA ASP A 48 -16.72 -17.19 -6.71
C ASP A 48 -16.30 -16.97 -5.25
N THR A 49 -17.07 -16.15 -4.54
CA THR A 49 -16.83 -15.82 -3.14
C THR A 49 -17.72 -16.62 -2.19
N SER A 50 -18.36 -17.70 -2.66
CA SER A 50 -19.34 -18.46 -1.89
C SER A 50 -18.76 -19.16 -0.66
N GLU A 51 -17.47 -19.47 -0.66
CA GLU A 51 -16.74 -20.11 0.44
C GLU A 51 -15.93 -19.11 1.30
N VAL A 52 -16.00 -17.81 1.01
CA VAL A 52 -15.21 -16.80 1.72
C VAL A 52 -15.81 -16.54 3.10
N GLY A 53 -15.22 -17.14 4.13
CA GLY A 53 -15.63 -16.95 5.54
C GLY A 53 -15.22 -15.61 6.16
N ASN A 54 -14.23 -14.91 5.60
CA ASN A 54 -13.80 -13.58 6.02
C ASN A 54 -13.72 -12.62 4.81
N PRO A 55 -14.85 -11.99 4.42
CA PRO A 55 -14.88 -11.09 3.26
C PRO A 55 -13.96 -9.88 3.40
N SER A 56 -13.84 -9.27 4.59
CA SER A 56 -12.95 -8.12 4.82
C SER A 56 -11.46 -8.45 4.60
N GLY A 57 -11.01 -9.59 5.12
CA GLY A 57 -9.64 -10.07 4.91
C GLY A 57 -9.38 -10.43 3.44
N TRP A 58 -10.38 -11.02 2.79
CA TRP A 58 -10.32 -11.35 1.37
C TRP A 58 -10.22 -10.09 0.49
N LEU A 59 -11.06 -9.08 0.72
CA LEU A 59 -10.99 -7.79 0.02
C LEU A 59 -9.66 -7.07 0.22
N THR A 60 -9.15 -7.09 1.46
CA THR A 60 -7.82 -6.55 1.78
C THR A 60 -6.72 -7.26 0.97
N THR A 61 -6.82 -8.58 0.80
CA THR A 61 -5.92 -9.37 -0.06
C THR A 61 -6.00 -8.94 -1.52
N VAL A 62 -7.21 -8.76 -2.06
CA VAL A 62 -7.40 -8.35 -3.46
C VAL A 62 -6.79 -6.96 -3.69
N VAL A 63 -7.12 -5.98 -2.85
CA VAL A 63 -6.57 -4.62 -2.95
C VAL A 63 -5.05 -4.61 -2.81
N ALA A 64 -4.50 -5.33 -1.83
CA ALA A 64 -3.06 -5.44 -1.62
C ALA A 64 -2.34 -6.00 -2.85
N ARG A 65 -2.91 -7.04 -3.49
CA ARG A 65 -2.35 -7.64 -4.71
C ARG A 65 -2.44 -6.71 -5.92
N VAL A 66 -3.54 -5.98 -6.09
CA VAL A 66 -3.66 -4.95 -7.13
C VAL A 66 -2.58 -3.88 -6.93
N CYS A 67 -2.45 -3.33 -5.73
CA CYS A 67 -1.45 -2.31 -5.42
C CYS A 67 -0.01 -2.81 -5.64
N LEU A 68 0.30 -4.04 -5.22
CA LEU A 68 1.61 -4.65 -5.43
C LEU A 68 1.96 -4.77 -6.93
N ASN A 69 0.99 -5.15 -7.76
CA ASN A 69 1.18 -5.25 -9.20
C ASN A 69 1.45 -3.89 -9.83
N LEU A 70 0.71 -2.85 -9.42
CA LEU A 70 0.95 -1.47 -9.88
C LEU A 70 2.35 -0.99 -9.51
N LEU A 71 2.79 -1.21 -8.27
CA LEU A 71 4.16 -0.87 -7.84
C LEU A 71 5.25 -1.61 -8.64
N ARG A 72 5.07 -2.92 -8.89
CA ARG A 72 6.01 -3.70 -9.73
C ARG A 72 6.04 -3.20 -11.17
N ALA A 73 4.88 -2.80 -11.70
CA ALA A 73 4.77 -2.26 -13.05
C ALA A 73 5.40 -0.86 -13.17
N ARG A 74 5.50 -0.09 -12.10
CA ARG A 74 6.26 1.17 -12.05
C ARG A 74 7.77 0.91 -12.04
N ASP A 75 8.21 -0.02 -11.21
CA ASP A 75 9.64 -0.33 -11.04
C ASP A 75 10.29 -0.86 -12.34
N THR A 76 9.50 -1.62 -13.12
CA THR A 76 9.91 -2.13 -14.44
C THR A 76 9.85 -1.11 -15.57
N ARG A 77 9.08 -0.02 -15.41
CA ARG A 77 8.86 1.04 -16.41
C ARG A 77 9.66 2.32 -16.15
N ARG A 78 10.74 2.26 -15.36
CA ARG A 78 11.68 3.40 -15.20
C ARG A 78 12.45 3.67 -16.50
N GLU A 79 11.75 4.20 -17.50
CA GLU A 79 12.25 5.22 -18.41
C GLU A 79 11.85 6.58 -17.79
N GLU A 80 12.74 7.58 -17.85
CA GLU A 80 12.80 8.77 -16.98
C GLU A 80 11.46 9.46 -16.61
N PRO A 81 11.13 9.65 -15.32
CA PRO A 81 9.96 10.41 -14.92
C PRO A 81 10.15 11.92 -15.12
N LEU A 82 9.46 12.48 -16.11
CA LEU A 82 9.16 13.92 -16.18
C LEU A 82 8.00 14.22 -15.19
N ASP A 83 8.27 15.07 -14.20
CA ASP A 83 7.33 15.72 -13.27
C ASP A 83 6.45 14.83 -12.36
N ASP A 84 7.08 14.18 -11.37
CA ASP A 84 6.42 13.49 -10.24
C ASP A 84 5.96 14.44 -9.10
N ALA A 85 6.05 15.76 -9.29
CA ALA A 85 5.59 16.73 -8.30
C ALA A 85 4.04 16.81 -8.25
N ALA A 86 3.36 16.56 -9.37
CA ALA A 86 1.89 16.64 -9.44
C ALA A 86 1.16 15.49 -8.74
N ARG A 87 1.79 14.33 -8.53
CA ARG A 87 1.19 13.17 -7.82
C ARG A 87 0.99 13.40 -6.32
N ARG A 88 1.68 14.38 -5.74
CA ARG A 88 1.78 14.63 -4.30
C ARG A 88 0.88 15.76 -3.80
N GLN A 89 -0.18 16.10 -4.55
CA GLN A 89 -1.09 17.16 -4.10
C GLN A 89 -1.84 16.71 -2.84
N PRO A 90 -1.71 17.43 -1.72
CA PRO A 90 -2.61 17.24 -0.59
C PRO A 90 -4.04 17.49 -1.05
N ALA A 91 -5.01 16.80 -0.43
CA ALA A 91 -6.39 17.20 -0.55
C ALA A 91 -6.51 18.62 0.02
N ALA A 92 -6.65 19.63 -0.83
CA ALA A 92 -6.72 21.02 -0.37
C ALA A 92 -7.99 21.23 0.44
N THR A 93 -7.86 21.47 1.74
CA THR A 93 -8.94 21.97 2.61
C THR A 93 -8.54 23.29 3.24
N GLY A 94 -9.45 24.26 3.15
CA GLY A 94 -9.23 25.70 3.32
C GLY A 94 -8.99 26.20 4.75
N THR A 95 -8.61 27.48 4.79
CA THR A 95 -8.07 28.25 5.91
C THR A 95 -9.09 28.63 6.99
N ALA A 96 -8.76 28.37 8.25
CA ALA A 96 -9.07 29.21 9.44
C ALA A 96 -8.24 28.70 10.63
N ALA A 97 -7.69 29.59 11.46
CA ALA A 97 -6.66 29.27 12.46
C ALA A 97 -7.16 28.46 13.67
N ASP A 98 -6.28 27.55 14.14
CA ASP A 98 -6.36 26.61 15.28
C ASP A 98 -7.48 25.54 15.18
N PRO A 99 -7.34 24.34 15.76
CA PRO A 99 -7.27 23.00 15.10
C PRO A 99 -6.61 22.82 13.74
N ALA A 100 -6.48 23.89 12.95
CA ALA A 100 -5.84 23.82 11.64
C ALA A 100 -4.33 23.57 11.70
N GLU A 101 -3.63 23.95 12.77
CA GLU A 101 -2.19 23.68 12.90
C GLU A 101 -1.90 22.20 13.17
N GLU A 102 -2.71 21.52 14.00
CA GLU A 102 -2.58 20.07 14.22
C GLU A 102 -2.98 19.28 12.96
N ALA A 103 -4.02 19.73 12.24
CA ALA A 103 -4.38 19.17 10.94
C ALA A 103 -3.29 19.40 9.88
N GLN A 104 -2.69 20.59 9.85
CA GLN A 104 -1.61 20.92 8.92
C GLN A 104 -0.34 20.11 9.24
N LEU A 105 0.02 19.97 10.52
CA LEU A 105 1.13 19.09 10.94
C LEU A 105 0.83 17.62 10.60
N ALA A 106 -0.42 17.17 10.76
CA ALA A 106 -0.83 15.82 10.37
C ALA A 106 -0.75 15.60 8.85
N ASP A 107 -1.10 16.61 8.05
CA ASP A 107 -0.98 16.60 6.59
C ASP A 107 0.48 16.60 6.15
N GLU A 108 1.33 17.43 6.76
CA GLU A 108 2.77 17.51 6.49
C GLU A 108 3.48 16.19 6.86
N VAL A 109 3.19 15.63 8.04
CA VAL A 109 3.69 14.31 8.46
C VAL A 109 3.15 13.21 7.53
N GLY A 110 1.90 13.34 7.09
CA GLY A 110 1.27 12.46 6.12
C GLY A 110 2.04 12.39 4.80
N ILE A 111 2.38 13.56 4.24
CA ILE A 111 3.15 13.69 2.99
C ILE A 111 4.58 13.20 3.19
N ALA A 112 5.24 13.58 4.29
CA ALA A 112 6.60 13.13 4.59
C ALA A 112 6.67 11.59 4.69
N LEU A 113 5.68 10.96 5.31
CA LEU A 113 5.58 9.50 5.35
C LEU A 113 5.44 8.90 3.94
N LEU A 114 4.62 9.48 3.06
CA LEU A 114 4.50 8.99 1.68
C LEU A 114 5.83 9.08 0.91
N ILE A 115 6.58 10.18 1.08
CA ILE A 115 7.92 10.32 0.49
C ILE A 115 8.88 9.22 0.99
N VAL A 116 8.85 8.93 2.29
CA VAL A 116 9.68 7.87 2.88
C VAL A 116 9.25 6.49 2.37
N LEU A 117 7.95 6.21 2.32
CA LEU A 117 7.40 4.98 1.74
C LEU A 117 7.81 4.82 0.28
N ASP A 118 7.98 5.93 -0.44
CA ASP A 118 8.41 5.92 -1.83
C ASP A 118 9.83 5.37 -2.06
N THR A 119 10.67 5.42 -1.04
CA THR A 119 12.02 4.84 -1.06
C THR A 119 12.05 3.31 -0.87
N LEU A 120 10.93 2.71 -0.48
CA LEU A 120 10.83 1.28 -0.20
C LEU A 120 10.55 0.47 -1.47
N GLY A 121 11.15 -0.72 -1.56
CA GLY A 121 10.80 -1.67 -2.61
C GLY A 121 9.33 -2.16 -2.47
N PRO A 122 8.67 -2.62 -3.55
CA PRO A 122 7.23 -2.91 -3.54
C PRO A 122 6.78 -3.85 -2.41
N ALA A 123 7.52 -4.95 -2.18
CA ALA A 123 7.19 -5.93 -1.14
C ALA A 123 7.48 -5.43 0.28
N GLU A 124 8.51 -4.59 0.44
CA GLU A 124 8.83 -3.97 1.73
C GLU A 124 7.77 -2.94 2.12
N ARG A 125 7.36 -2.11 1.16
CA ARG A 125 6.29 -1.13 1.34
C ARG A 125 4.98 -1.81 1.71
N LEU A 126 4.58 -2.84 0.95
CA LEU A 126 3.34 -3.56 1.22
C LEU A 126 3.34 -4.18 2.62
N ALA A 127 4.43 -4.87 2.98
CA ALA A 127 4.54 -5.50 4.29
C ALA A 127 4.50 -4.49 5.44
N PHE A 128 5.18 -3.36 5.30
CA PHE A 128 5.17 -2.30 6.29
C PHE A 128 3.81 -1.64 6.42
N VAL A 129 3.19 -1.22 5.32
CA VAL A 129 1.89 -0.53 5.38
C VAL A 129 0.84 -1.43 6.00
N LEU A 130 0.68 -2.66 5.49
CA LEU A 130 -0.36 -3.56 5.98
C LEU A 130 -0.17 -3.92 7.45
N HIS A 131 1.06 -4.17 7.89
CA HIS A 131 1.29 -4.59 9.27
C HIS A 131 1.40 -3.40 10.24
N ASP A 132 2.27 -2.44 9.97
CA ASP A 132 2.61 -1.37 10.92
C ASP A 132 1.58 -0.24 10.97
N MET A 133 0.74 -0.10 9.93
CA MET A 133 -0.26 0.97 9.86
C MET A 133 -1.70 0.47 9.92
N PHE A 134 -1.94 -0.81 9.60
CA PHE A 134 -3.28 -1.40 9.51
C PHE A 134 -3.42 -2.73 10.27
N ASP A 135 -2.42 -3.09 11.09
CA ASP A 135 -2.45 -4.22 12.02
C ASP A 135 -2.74 -5.59 11.36
N VAL A 136 -2.46 -5.74 10.06
CA VAL A 136 -2.65 -7.02 9.37
C VAL A 136 -1.57 -8.02 9.84
N PRO A 137 -1.96 -9.26 10.23
CA PRO A 137 -1.02 -10.28 10.65
C PRO A 137 -0.01 -10.65 9.54
N PHE A 138 1.22 -10.96 9.95
CA PHE A 138 2.27 -11.35 9.00
C PHE A 138 1.93 -12.60 8.19
N ASP A 139 1.13 -13.51 8.76
CA ASP A 139 0.74 -14.76 8.09
C ASP A 139 -0.17 -14.46 6.88
N ASP A 140 -1.12 -13.52 7.04
CA ASP A 140 -2.00 -13.08 5.95
C ASP A 140 -1.20 -12.34 4.86
N ILE A 141 -0.30 -11.43 5.27
CA ILE A 141 0.55 -10.68 4.33
C ILE A 141 1.48 -11.64 3.56
N ALA A 142 1.98 -12.70 4.22
CA ALA A 142 2.83 -13.69 3.59
C ALA A 142 2.12 -14.41 2.43
N ALA A 143 0.85 -14.76 2.60
CA ALA A 143 0.01 -15.32 1.54
C ALA A 143 -0.26 -14.32 0.39
N MET A 144 -0.34 -13.02 0.69
CA MET A 144 -0.47 -11.98 -0.33
C MET A 144 0.80 -11.82 -1.17
N LEU A 145 1.97 -11.94 -0.54
CA LEU A 145 3.29 -11.76 -1.15
C LEU A 145 3.88 -13.02 -1.78
N ASP A 146 3.24 -14.17 -1.61
CA ASP A 146 3.79 -15.50 -1.92
C ASP A 146 5.15 -15.74 -1.24
N LYS A 147 5.15 -15.59 0.09
CA LYS A 147 6.33 -15.70 0.96
C LYS A 147 6.00 -16.45 2.24
N THR A 148 7.05 -16.77 3.00
CA THR A 148 6.87 -17.28 4.37
C THR A 148 6.65 -16.11 5.34
N PRO A 149 5.95 -16.32 6.48
CA PRO A 149 5.80 -15.29 7.50
C PRO A 149 7.13 -14.72 8.00
N ALA A 150 8.16 -15.57 8.11
CA ALA A 150 9.51 -15.13 8.48
C ALA A 150 10.11 -14.18 7.45
N ALA A 151 9.99 -14.47 6.15
CA ALA A 151 10.45 -13.58 5.09
C ALA A 151 9.68 -12.25 5.09
N THR A 152 8.37 -12.28 5.34
CA THR A 152 7.53 -11.07 5.45
C THR A 152 7.95 -10.20 6.64
N ARG A 153 8.21 -10.78 7.81
CA ARG A 153 8.76 -10.04 8.97
C ARG A 153 10.09 -9.36 8.64
N GLN A 154 10.95 -10.02 7.87
CA GLN A 154 12.22 -9.43 7.43
C GLN A 154 12.04 -8.27 6.45
N LEU A 155 11.01 -8.29 5.60
CA LEU A 155 10.65 -7.17 4.73
C LEU A 155 10.17 -5.97 5.55
N ALA A 156 9.24 -6.17 6.48
CA ALA A 156 8.77 -5.10 7.37
C ALA A 156 9.90 -4.54 8.27
N SER A 157 10.77 -5.41 8.79
CA SER A 157 11.96 -4.98 9.54
C SER A 157 12.90 -4.09 8.72
N ARG A 158 13.16 -4.45 7.46
CA ARG A 158 13.95 -3.63 6.53
C ARG A 158 13.29 -2.29 6.24
N ALA A 159 11.98 -2.29 5.99
CA ALA A 159 11.21 -1.07 5.80
C ALA A 159 11.31 -0.13 7.02
N ARG A 160 11.10 -0.65 8.24
CA ARG A 160 11.24 0.12 9.49
C ARG A 160 12.61 0.77 9.63
N ARG A 161 13.68 0.08 9.27
CA ARG A 161 15.05 0.65 9.33
C ARG A 161 15.19 1.86 8.41
N ARG A 162 14.67 1.77 7.18
CA ARG A 162 14.65 2.89 6.22
C ARG A 162 13.76 4.03 6.71
N VAL A 163 12.58 3.72 7.22
CA VAL A 163 11.64 4.71 7.76
C VAL A 163 12.23 5.47 8.96
N ARG A 164 12.98 4.79 9.82
CA ARG A 164 13.66 5.41 10.98
C ARG A 164 14.92 6.21 10.63
N GLY A 165 15.31 6.27 9.35
CA GLY A 165 16.48 7.03 8.91
C GLY A 165 17.84 6.40 9.30
N VAL A 166 17.87 5.13 9.69
CA VAL A 166 19.15 4.43 9.91
C VAL A 166 19.69 4.02 8.53
N PRO A 167 20.90 4.46 8.13
CA PRO A 167 21.49 4.04 6.86
C PRO A 167 21.48 2.51 6.80
N ALA A 168 20.89 1.94 5.75
CA ALA A 168 21.02 0.52 5.50
C ALA A 168 22.53 0.19 5.39
N PRO A 169 23.02 -0.91 5.99
CA PRO A 169 24.38 -1.34 5.72
C PRO A 169 24.53 -1.54 4.22
N GLU A 170 25.51 -0.87 3.61
CA GLU A 170 25.88 -1.05 2.21
C GLU A 170 25.99 -2.55 1.93
N ALA A 171 25.06 -3.07 1.13
CA ALA A 171 25.18 -4.43 0.63
C ALA A 171 26.37 -4.43 -0.35
N ASP A 172 27.42 -5.17 0.02
CA ASP A 172 28.61 -5.45 -0.76
C ASP A 172 28.32 -5.54 -2.27
N LEU A 173 28.75 -4.52 -3.02
CA LEU A 173 28.92 -4.64 -4.46
C LEU A 173 30.21 -5.45 -4.70
N PRO A 174 30.16 -6.60 -5.41
CA PRO A 174 31.35 -7.38 -5.67
C PRO A 174 32.33 -6.56 -6.49
N ARG A 175 33.51 -6.30 -5.90
CA ARG A 175 34.66 -5.68 -6.57
C ARG A 175 34.97 -6.43 -7.86
N ARG A 176 34.55 -5.89 -8.99
CA ARG A 176 35.00 -6.36 -10.30
C ARG A 176 36.47 -5.98 -10.45
N ARG A 177 37.32 -7.01 -10.40
CA ARG A 177 38.73 -6.99 -10.78
C ARG A 177 38.93 -6.24 -12.09
N ARG A 178 39.88 -5.30 -12.12
CA ARG A 178 40.58 -4.93 -13.34
C ARG A 178 41.85 -5.78 -13.42
N ALA A 179 41.97 -6.50 -14.54
CA ALA A 179 43.22 -7.02 -15.05
C ALA A 179 44.02 -5.89 -15.70
#